data_AF-A0A4P5WAD2-F1
#
_entry.id   AF-A0A4P5WAD2-F1
#
_cell.length_a   1.000
_cell.length_b   1.000
_cell.length_c   1.000
_cell.angle_alpha   90.00
_cell.angle_beta   90.00
_cell.angle_gamma   90.00
#
_symmetry.space_group_name_H-M   'P 1'
#
loop_
_entity.id
_entity.type
_entity.pdbx_description
1 polymer ?
#
loop_
_entity_poly.entity_id
_entity_poly.type
_entity_poly.pdbx_seq_one_letter_code
_entity_poly.pdbx_strand_id
1 'polypeptide(L)'
;MIRRTLKTLIVVLSLAPLAGWMVASGSGENARAPRLAIARLQYDGGGDWYANPSAIPNLLKAIRARTSFPVETAEARVTLMDDRLWDYPFLHLTGHGNVAFTDNEALRLREYLSRGGFLHIDDNYGLDEHIRREMKKVFADREFVDVPLTHPVYRVVYDFPNGLPKIHEHDGKPARGFGIFLGNRLAVYYSYSSDLGNGWEDVGTYTTDPTALHEQALKMGINLFTYAVTSRPAS
;
A
#
# COMPACT_ATOMS: atom_id res chain seq x y z
N MET A 1 -57.42 -58.36 -43.82
CA MET A 1 -57.59 -57.93 -42.42
C MET A 1 -56.33 -57.16 -41.99
N ILE A 2 -56.51 -56.07 -41.27
CA ILE A 2 -55.58 -54.95 -41.06
C ILE A 2 -54.48 -55.27 -40.03
N ARG A 3 -53.24 -54.82 -40.28
CA ARG A 3 -52.18 -54.26 -39.36
C ARG A 3 -50.77 -54.67 -39.83
N ARG A 4 -49.91 -53.74 -40.28
CA ARG A 4 -48.86 -52.99 -39.52
C ARG A 4 -48.12 -53.93 -38.55
N THR A 5 -46.80 -54.11 -38.54
CA THR A 5 -45.60 -53.24 -38.70
C THR A 5 -44.41 -54.23 -38.62
N LEU A 6 -43.20 -54.03 -39.15
CA LEU A 6 -42.14 -53.16 -38.64
C LEU A 6 -40.91 -53.37 -39.56
N LYS A 7 -40.27 -52.28 -40.01
CA LYS A 7 -39.00 -52.34 -40.75
C LYS A 7 -37.86 -52.36 -39.72
N THR A 8 -37.03 -53.39 -39.73
CA THR A 8 -35.75 -53.41 -38.99
C THR A 8 -34.66 -52.91 -39.92
N LEU A 9 -34.12 -51.73 -39.64
CA LEU A 9 -32.98 -51.14 -40.33
C LEU A 9 -31.71 -51.50 -39.54
N ILE A 10 -30.79 -52.23 -40.18
CA ILE A 10 -29.46 -52.53 -39.64
C ILE A 10 -28.58 -51.31 -39.93
N VAL A 11 -28.06 -50.67 -38.88
CA VAL A 11 -27.04 -49.62 -38.98
C VAL A 11 -25.69 -50.25 -38.61
N VAL A 12 -24.78 -50.26 -39.58
CA VAL A 12 -23.39 -50.67 -39.41
C VAL A 12 -22.62 -49.50 -38.80
N LEU A 13 -22.04 -49.67 -37.60
CA LEU A 13 -21.13 -48.69 -37.00
C LEU A 13 -19.73 -48.83 -37.63
N SER A 14 -19.30 -47.80 -38.35
CA SER A 14 -17.91 -47.60 -38.74
C SER A 14 -17.14 -46.91 -37.59
N LEU A 15 -16.09 -47.57 -37.07
CA LEU A 15 -15.12 -46.95 -36.16
C LEU A 15 -14.28 -45.91 -36.91
N ALA A 16 -14.27 -44.67 -36.42
CA ALA A 16 -13.24 -43.67 -36.72
C ALA A 16 -12.33 -43.50 -35.49
N PRO A 17 -11.00 -43.35 -35.65
CA PRO A 17 -10.09 -43.18 -34.53
C PRO A 17 -10.24 -41.77 -33.95
N LEU A 18 -10.49 -41.70 -32.65
CA LEU A 18 -10.47 -40.46 -31.87
C LEU A 18 -9.03 -39.94 -31.81
N ALA A 19 -8.72 -38.92 -32.61
CA ALA A 19 -7.54 -38.10 -32.44
C ALA A 19 -7.67 -37.34 -31.11
N GLY A 20 -6.89 -37.75 -30.11
CA GLY A 20 -6.80 -37.07 -28.82
C GLY A 20 -6.17 -35.69 -28.99
N TRP A 21 -6.93 -34.64 -28.69
CA TRP A 21 -6.39 -33.31 -28.50
C TRP A 21 -5.77 -33.27 -27.10
N MET A 22 -4.45 -33.33 -27.04
CA MET A 22 -3.70 -33.09 -25.82
C MET A 22 -3.87 -31.61 -25.46
N VAL A 23 -4.69 -31.32 -24.45
CA VAL A 23 -4.72 -30.00 -23.82
C VAL A 23 -3.35 -29.83 -23.16
N ALA A 24 -2.49 -29.02 -23.78
CA ALA A 24 -1.31 -28.51 -23.13
C ALA A 24 -1.80 -27.68 -21.93
N SER A 25 -1.64 -28.23 -20.73
CA SER A 25 -1.79 -27.48 -19.49
C SER A 25 -0.75 -26.38 -19.51
N GLY A 26 -1.16 -25.17 -19.91
CA GLY A 26 -0.39 -23.97 -19.66
C GLY A 26 -0.06 -23.95 -18.18
N SER A 27 1.22 -23.96 -17.85
CA SER A 27 1.72 -23.64 -16.53
C SER A 27 1.20 -22.25 -16.20
N GLY A 28 0.10 -22.18 -15.45
CA GLY A 28 -0.37 -20.95 -14.87
C GLY A 28 0.80 -20.37 -14.08
N GLU A 29 1.26 -19.19 -14.46
CA GLU A 29 2.02 -18.37 -13.54
C GLU A 29 1.15 -18.26 -12.28
N ASN A 30 1.59 -18.91 -11.20
CA ASN A 30 1.02 -18.67 -9.89
C ASN A 30 1.24 -17.19 -9.62
N ALA A 31 0.23 -16.37 -9.89
CA ALA A 31 0.18 -15.00 -9.41
C ALA A 31 0.37 -15.10 -7.89
N ARG A 32 1.58 -14.74 -7.43
CA ARG A 32 1.92 -14.83 -6.02
C ARG A 32 0.95 -13.92 -5.29
N ALA A 33 0.17 -14.47 -4.36
CA ALA A 33 -0.70 -13.65 -3.53
C ALA A 33 0.14 -12.53 -2.90
N PRO A 34 -0.34 -11.26 -2.93
CA PRO A 34 0.42 -10.14 -2.41
C PRO A 34 0.79 -10.38 -0.96
N ARG A 35 2.05 -10.14 -0.61
CA ARG A 35 2.50 -10.20 0.78
C ARG A 35 1.92 -9.01 1.50
N LEU A 36 1.16 -9.26 2.55
CA LEU A 36 0.68 -8.18 3.41
C LEU A 36 1.86 -7.73 4.29
N ALA A 37 2.70 -6.87 3.76
CA ALA A 37 3.79 -6.25 4.48
C ALA A 37 3.84 -4.75 4.17
N ILE A 38 4.59 -4.03 5.00
CA ILE A 38 4.97 -2.64 4.74
C ILE A 38 6.38 -2.68 4.14
N ALA A 39 6.53 -2.09 2.96
CA ALA A 39 7.83 -1.95 2.33
C ALA A 39 8.36 -0.53 2.54
N ARG A 40 9.48 -0.42 3.23
CA ARG A 40 10.23 0.84 3.33
C ARG A 40 10.87 1.14 1.98
N LEU A 41 10.59 2.34 1.46
CA LEU A 41 11.09 2.78 0.17
C LEU A 41 12.47 3.41 0.32
N GLN A 42 13.48 2.75 -0.22
CA GLN A 42 14.80 3.33 -0.39
C GLN A 42 14.80 4.25 -1.62
N TYR A 43 15.34 5.46 -1.44
CA TYR A 43 15.46 6.49 -2.47
C TYR A 43 16.86 7.13 -2.45
N ASP A 44 17.22 7.77 -3.56
CA ASP A 44 18.45 8.55 -3.69
C ASP A 44 18.25 10.02 -3.31
N GLY A 45 19.33 10.80 -3.23
CA GLY A 45 19.27 12.24 -2.92
C GLY A 45 19.89 12.63 -1.59
N GLY A 46 20.35 11.65 -0.80
CA GLY A 46 21.14 11.86 0.41
C GLY A 46 20.34 11.91 1.72
N GLY A 47 19.00 11.86 1.66
CA GLY A 47 18.14 11.72 2.83
C GLY A 47 18.23 10.33 3.47
N ASP A 48 17.89 10.25 4.75
CA ASP A 48 17.91 9.04 5.59
C ASP A 48 16.58 8.26 5.50
N TRP A 49 16.33 7.64 4.35
CA TRP A 49 15.17 6.75 4.12
C TRP A 49 15.02 5.62 5.16
N TYR A 50 16.11 5.31 5.88
CA TYR A 50 16.21 4.32 6.95
C TYR A 50 15.94 4.87 8.37
N ALA A 51 15.49 6.13 8.48
CA ALA A 51 15.08 6.72 9.75
C ALA A 51 13.97 5.88 10.42
N ASN A 52 13.89 5.97 11.74
CA ASN A 52 12.90 5.24 12.54
C ASN A 52 12.98 3.71 12.33
N PRO A 53 14.07 3.08 12.78
CA PRO A 53 14.32 1.66 12.53
C PRO A 53 13.33 0.72 13.24
N SER A 54 12.75 1.11 14.38
CA SER A 54 11.80 0.27 15.13
C SER A 54 10.33 0.54 14.75
N ALA A 55 10.05 1.66 14.07
CA ALA A 55 8.71 2.09 13.67
C ALA A 55 7.89 1.04 12.91
N ILE A 56 8.35 0.59 11.74
CA ILE A 56 7.61 -0.40 10.94
C ILE A 56 7.50 -1.74 11.68
N PRO A 57 8.56 -2.31 12.30
CA PRO A 57 8.44 -3.51 13.12
C PRO A 57 7.34 -3.41 14.19
N ASN A 58 7.26 -2.29 14.89
CA ASN A 58 6.24 -2.04 15.91
C ASN A 58 4.84 -1.90 15.32
N LEU A 59 4.71 -1.20 14.19
CA LEU A 59 3.43 -1.10 13.49
C LEU A 59 2.94 -2.47 12.99
N LEU A 60 3.81 -3.29 12.38
CA LEU A 60 3.45 -4.67 11.97
C LEU A 60 3.04 -5.53 13.16
N LYS A 61 3.74 -5.42 14.30
CA LYS A 61 3.35 -6.09 15.55
C LYS A 61 1.97 -5.64 16.03
N ALA A 62 1.68 -4.34 15.99
CA ALA A 62 0.39 -3.79 16.39
C ALA A 62 -0.74 -4.23 15.45
N ILE A 63 -0.52 -4.24 14.13
CA ILE A 63 -1.49 -4.72 13.13
C ILE A 63 -1.83 -6.19 13.40
N ARG A 64 -0.83 -7.07 13.61
CA ARG A 64 -1.07 -8.49 13.94
C ARG A 64 -1.85 -8.69 15.23
N ALA A 65 -1.59 -7.86 16.24
CA ALA A 65 -2.23 -7.99 17.54
C ALA A 65 -3.69 -7.49 17.55
N ARG A 66 -4.05 -6.60 16.61
CA ARG A 66 -5.31 -5.83 16.66
C ARG A 66 -6.23 -6.04 15.46
N THR A 67 -5.78 -6.79 14.46
CA THR A 67 -6.54 -7.11 13.24
C THR A 67 -6.38 -8.58 12.89
N SER A 68 -7.20 -9.08 11.96
CA SER A 68 -7.09 -10.44 11.41
C SER A 68 -6.17 -10.52 10.19
N PHE A 69 -5.49 -9.43 9.80
CA PHE A 69 -4.62 -9.44 8.63
C PHE A 69 -3.39 -10.34 8.87
N PRO A 70 -3.10 -11.30 7.97
CA PRO A 70 -1.91 -12.13 8.06
C PRO A 70 -0.68 -11.34 7.58
N VAL A 71 -0.31 -10.27 8.30
CA VAL A 71 0.83 -9.44 7.92
C VAL A 71 2.16 -10.10 8.27
N GLU A 72 3.17 -9.85 7.45
CA GLU A 72 4.53 -10.34 7.67
C GLU A 72 5.11 -9.79 8.99
N THR A 73 6.04 -10.53 9.60
CA THR A 73 6.66 -10.13 10.88
C THR A 73 7.78 -9.11 10.74
N ALA A 74 8.26 -8.88 9.52
CA ALA A 74 9.36 -7.98 9.22
C ALA A 74 8.99 -7.02 8.09
N GLU A 75 9.55 -5.81 8.13
CA GLU A 75 9.47 -4.88 7.01
C GLU A 75 10.17 -5.45 5.77
N ALA A 76 9.67 -5.08 4.60
CA ALA A 76 10.45 -5.20 3.37
C ALA A 76 11.24 -3.91 3.12
N ARG A 77 12.30 -4.01 2.35
CA ARG A 77 13.05 -2.86 1.80
C ARG A 77 13.13 -3.03 0.29
N VAL A 78 12.73 -2.00 -0.42
CA VAL A 78 12.66 -1.99 -1.89
C VAL A 78 13.11 -0.63 -2.41
N THR A 79 13.65 -0.61 -3.62
CA THR A 79 13.74 0.60 -4.44
C THR A 79 12.56 0.62 -5.42
N LEU A 80 12.29 1.77 -6.05
CA LEU A 80 11.23 1.87 -7.06
C LEU A 80 11.50 0.96 -8.27
N MET A 81 12.75 0.60 -8.54
CA MET A 81 13.12 -0.28 -9.66
C MET A 81 13.18 -1.76 -9.29
N ASP A 82 12.96 -2.14 -8.02
CA ASP A 82 12.91 -3.55 -7.60
C ASP A 82 11.67 -4.24 -8.22
N ASP A 83 11.83 -5.45 -8.73
CA ASP A 83 10.72 -6.26 -9.26
C ASP A 83 9.77 -6.71 -8.16
N ARG A 84 10.24 -6.77 -6.90
CA ARG A 84 9.40 -7.07 -5.74
C ARG A 84 8.51 -5.91 -5.33
N LEU A 85 8.62 -4.73 -5.93
CA LEU A 85 7.76 -3.57 -5.63
C LEU A 85 6.27 -3.95 -5.67
N TRP A 86 5.89 -4.77 -6.63
CA TRP A 86 4.51 -5.19 -6.88
C TRP A 86 3.96 -6.18 -5.84
N ASP A 87 4.82 -6.80 -5.03
CA ASP A 87 4.41 -7.75 -3.99
C ASP A 87 3.79 -7.06 -2.77
N TYR A 88 4.02 -5.74 -2.61
CA TYR A 88 3.66 -4.99 -1.42
C TYR A 88 2.53 -3.99 -1.71
N PRO A 89 1.44 -3.99 -0.94
CA PRO A 89 0.34 -3.03 -1.15
C PRO A 89 0.62 -1.65 -0.53
N PHE A 90 1.61 -1.55 0.36
CA PHE A 90 1.90 -0.36 1.16
C PHE A 90 3.40 -0.04 1.10
N LEU A 91 3.73 1.12 0.55
CA LEU A 91 5.07 1.70 0.65
C LEU A 91 5.09 2.74 1.76
N HIS A 92 6.17 2.75 2.54
CA HIS A 92 6.47 3.81 3.50
C HIS A 92 7.72 4.56 3.07
N LEU A 93 7.60 5.88 2.90
CA LEU A 93 8.71 6.79 2.67
C LEU A 93 8.78 7.75 3.85
N THR A 94 9.97 7.91 4.43
CA THR A 94 10.28 8.87 5.50
C THR A 94 11.71 9.37 5.30
N GLY A 95 12.10 10.40 6.04
CA GLY A 95 13.47 10.89 6.12
C GLY A 95 13.54 12.41 6.28
N HIS A 96 14.75 12.89 6.43
CA HIS A 96 15.15 14.28 6.57
C HIS A 96 15.80 14.75 5.26
N GLY A 97 15.36 15.90 4.77
CA GLY A 97 15.95 16.55 3.60
C GLY A 97 15.65 15.82 2.29
N ASN A 98 16.66 15.72 1.43
CA ASN A 98 16.43 15.56 -0.01
C ASN A 98 16.06 14.13 -0.42
N VAL A 99 14.95 14.04 -1.17
CA VAL A 99 14.47 12.85 -1.89
C VAL A 99 14.64 13.09 -3.38
N ALA A 100 15.19 12.14 -4.11
CA ALA A 100 15.35 12.24 -5.56
C ALA A 100 14.90 10.94 -6.24
N PHE A 101 13.98 11.08 -7.19
CA PHE A 101 13.62 10.05 -8.14
C PHE A 101 14.17 10.42 -9.52
N THR A 102 14.69 9.42 -10.21
CA THR A 102 14.89 9.47 -11.66
C THR A 102 13.53 9.47 -12.38
N ASP A 103 13.51 9.84 -13.66
CA ASP A 103 12.27 9.84 -14.45
C ASP A 103 11.65 8.44 -14.54
N ASN A 104 12.48 7.39 -14.65
CA ASN A 104 12.02 6.00 -14.68
C ASN A 104 11.39 5.58 -13.35
N GLU A 105 11.98 5.98 -12.23
CA GLU A 105 11.43 5.71 -10.90
C GLU A 105 10.10 6.45 -10.68
N ALA A 106 10.01 7.72 -11.10
CA ALA A 106 8.78 8.49 -11.01
C ALA A 106 7.65 7.85 -11.85
N LEU A 107 7.97 7.37 -13.05
CA LEU A 107 7.03 6.62 -13.90
C LEU A 107 6.61 5.30 -13.25
N ARG A 108 7.55 4.54 -12.67
CA ARG A 108 7.27 3.25 -12.01
C ARG A 108 6.42 3.44 -10.75
N LEU A 109 6.66 4.51 -9.97
CA LEU A 109 5.80 4.88 -8.84
C LEU A 109 4.39 5.29 -9.28
N ARG A 110 4.26 6.07 -10.37
CA ARG A 110 2.95 6.39 -10.96
C ARG A 110 2.18 5.12 -11.31
N GLU A 111 2.85 4.17 -11.95
CA GLU A 111 2.25 2.89 -12.33
C GLU A 111 1.83 2.07 -11.10
N TYR A 112 2.72 1.91 -10.12
CA TYR A 112 2.43 1.27 -8.83
C TYR A 112 1.18 1.85 -8.17
N LEU A 113 1.12 3.18 -8.05
CA LEU A 113 -0.03 3.87 -7.47
C LEU A 113 -1.28 3.65 -8.31
N SER A 114 -1.19 3.73 -9.64
CA SER A 114 -2.34 3.55 -10.55
C SER A 114 -2.91 2.13 -10.50
N ARG A 115 -2.06 1.11 -10.29
CA ARG A 115 -2.45 -0.31 -10.13
C ARG A 115 -3.01 -0.66 -8.75
N GLY A 116 -3.24 0.33 -7.89
CA GLY A 116 -3.85 0.12 -6.57
C GLY A 116 -2.85 0.06 -5.42
N GLY A 117 -1.56 0.28 -5.67
CA GLY A 117 -0.59 0.51 -4.61
C GLY A 117 -0.93 1.76 -3.78
N PHE A 118 -0.42 1.78 -2.56
CA PHE A 118 -0.53 2.90 -1.64
C PHE A 118 0.86 3.37 -1.20
N LEU A 119 1.05 4.69 -1.14
CA LEU A 119 2.27 5.31 -0.61
C LEU A 119 1.91 6.16 0.61
N HIS A 120 2.47 5.79 1.76
CA HIS A 120 2.54 6.64 2.93
C HIS A 120 3.86 7.41 2.93
N ILE A 121 3.78 8.73 2.93
CA ILE A 121 4.90 9.63 3.12
C ILE A 121 4.78 10.17 4.54
N ASP A 122 5.83 10.02 5.35
CA ASP A 122 5.89 10.59 6.68
C ASP A 122 6.94 11.69 6.75
N ASP A 123 6.51 12.87 7.17
CA ASP A 123 7.39 14.01 7.36
C ASP A 123 8.10 13.88 8.70
N ASN A 124 9.28 13.24 8.70
CA ASN A 124 10.21 13.28 9.82
C ASN A 124 11.01 14.60 9.83
N TYR A 125 10.35 15.71 9.47
CA TYR A 125 10.88 17.06 9.34
C TYR A 125 11.83 17.34 8.15
N GLY A 126 11.60 18.47 7.48
CA GLY A 126 12.44 18.95 6.37
C GLY A 126 12.20 18.24 5.03
N LEU A 127 11.12 17.47 4.89
CA LEU A 127 10.85 16.67 3.69
C LEU A 127 9.98 17.38 2.64
N ASP A 128 9.18 18.38 3.07
CA ASP A 128 8.04 18.92 2.31
C ASP A 128 8.39 19.45 0.91
N GLU A 129 9.43 20.31 0.79
CA GLU A 129 9.81 20.87 -0.50
C GLU A 129 10.29 19.79 -1.49
N HIS A 130 11.01 18.78 -0.97
CA HIS A 130 11.59 17.71 -1.75
C HIS A 130 10.52 16.74 -2.22
N ILE A 131 9.63 16.31 -1.32
CA ILE A 131 8.60 15.36 -1.70
C ILE A 131 7.56 15.98 -2.61
N ARG A 132 7.22 17.27 -2.45
CA ARG A 132 6.36 17.97 -3.41
C ARG A 132 6.98 18.01 -4.81
N ARG A 133 8.28 18.31 -4.91
CA ARG A 133 9.01 18.31 -6.19
C ARG A 133 8.98 16.92 -6.84
N GLU A 134 9.30 15.87 -6.09
CA GLU A 134 9.33 14.51 -6.64
C GLU A 134 7.93 14.01 -7.01
N MET A 135 6.91 14.31 -6.21
CA MET A 135 5.54 13.94 -6.53
C MET A 135 4.97 14.67 -7.74
N LYS A 136 5.51 15.83 -8.13
CA LYS A 136 5.20 16.48 -9.41
C LYS A 136 5.76 15.72 -10.62
N LYS A 137 6.89 15.01 -10.48
CA LYS A 137 7.36 14.07 -11.52
C LYS A 137 6.42 12.88 -11.63
N VAL A 138 5.97 12.36 -10.47
CA VAL A 138 5.03 11.22 -10.40
C VAL A 138 3.65 11.60 -10.94
N PHE A 139 3.08 12.76 -10.60
CA PHE A 139 1.81 13.25 -11.14
C PHE A 139 1.90 14.75 -11.42
N ALA A 140 2.10 15.12 -12.70
CA ALA A 140 2.23 16.52 -13.09
C ALA A 140 0.90 17.30 -12.92
N ASP A 141 -0.23 16.61 -13.08
CA ASP A 141 -1.60 17.15 -13.07
C ASP A 141 -2.30 17.04 -11.71
N ARG A 142 -1.63 16.50 -10.68
CA ARG A 142 -2.19 16.34 -9.34
C ARG A 142 -1.39 17.09 -8.31
N GLU A 143 -2.08 17.47 -7.25
CA GLU A 143 -1.49 18.18 -6.11
C GLU A 143 -1.86 17.47 -4.83
N PHE A 144 -1.03 17.67 -3.81
CA PHE A 144 -1.39 17.34 -2.45
C PHE A 144 -2.54 18.26 -2.00
N VAL A 145 -3.67 17.66 -1.69
CA VAL A 145 -4.84 18.33 -1.13
C VAL A 145 -5.10 17.82 0.28
N ASP A 146 -5.80 18.60 1.12
CA ASP A 146 -6.23 18.09 2.41
C ASP A 146 -7.12 16.86 2.24
N VAL A 147 -6.82 15.82 3.01
CA VAL A 147 -7.69 14.66 3.12
C VAL A 147 -8.84 15.04 4.05
N PRO A 148 -10.10 15.03 3.60
CA PRO A 148 -11.23 15.41 4.44
C PRO A 148 -11.30 14.53 5.69
N LEU A 149 -11.65 15.10 6.86
CA LEU A 149 -11.85 14.35 8.11
C LEU A 149 -13.02 13.34 8.01
N THR A 150 -13.85 13.46 6.98
CA THR A 150 -14.88 12.49 6.60
C THR A 150 -14.35 11.27 5.87
N HIS A 151 -13.12 11.30 5.37
CA HIS A 151 -12.53 10.22 4.59
C HIS A 151 -12.35 8.96 5.44
N PRO A 152 -12.61 7.75 4.88
CA PRO A 152 -12.52 6.48 5.62
C PRO A 152 -11.17 6.22 6.32
N VAL A 153 -10.06 6.79 5.81
CA VAL A 153 -8.73 6.64 6.42
C VAL A 153 -8.67 7.10 7.88
N TYR A 154 -9.57 7.98 8.33
CA TYR A 154 -9.63 8.46 9.71
C TYR A 154 -10.60 7.69 10.60
N ARG A 155 -11.24 6.62 10.11
CA ARG A 155 -12.29 5.89 10.85
C ARG A 155 -12.41 4.39 10.52
N VAL A 156 -11.51 3.85 9.71
CA VAL A 156 -11.65 2.46 9.20
C VAL A 156 -11.50 1.41 10.30
N VAL A 157 -10.65 1.64 11.30
CA VAL A 157 -10.51 0.78 12.50
C VAL A 157 -10.66 1.60 13.78
N TYR A 158 -10.01 2.76 13.83
CA TYR A 158 -10.04 3.70 14.96
C TYR A 158 -10.50 5.08 14.50
N ASP A 159 -11.19 5.81 15.37
CA ASP A 159 -11.67 7.16 15.06
C ASP A 159 -10.62 8.24 15.32
N PHE A 160 -10.40 9.08 14.30
CA PHE A 160 -9.56 10.27 14.31
C PHE A 160 -10.38 11.48 13.82
N PRO A 161 -11.38 11.94 14.60
CA PRO A 161 -12.28 13.01 14.17
C PRO A 161 -11.56 14.35 13.94
N ASN A 162 -10.36 14.52 14.50
CA ASN A 162 -9.52 15.71 14.38
C ASN A 162 -8.32 15.49 13.44
N GLY A 163 -8.25 14.36 12.73
CA GLY A 163 -7.14 14.03 11.83
C GLY A 163 -5.93 13.45 12.57
N LEU A 164 -4.74 13.75 12.08
CA LEU A 164 -3.49 13.18 12.59
C LEU A 164 -3.18 13.59 14.03
N PRO A 165 -2.64 12.67 14.86
CA PRO A 165 -1.99 13.08 16.09
C PRO A 165 -0.75 13.92 15.77
N LYS A 166 -0.45 14.90 16.63
CA LYS A 166 0.81 15.65 16.60
C LYS A 166 1.79 14.94 17.53
N ILE A 167 2.78 14.25 16.96
CA ILE A 167 3.77 13.51 17.77
C ILE A 167 4.82 14.49 18.30
N HIS A 168 5.39 15.32 17.42
CA HIS A 168 6.39 16.32 17.79
C HIS A 168 6.13 17.71 17.18
N GLU A 169 6.63 18.73 17.87
CA GLU A 169 6.69 20.10 17.41
C GLU A 169 8.04 20.38 16.74
N HIS A 170 8.03 20.72 15.45
CA HIS A 170 9.25 21.03 14.70
C HIS A 170 9.27 22.44 14.08
N ASP A 171 8.09 23.02 13.78
CA ASP A 171 7.95 24.31 13.08
C ASP A 171 6.80 25.20 13.60
N GLY A 172 6.12 24.78 14.67
CA GLY A 172 4.86 25.40 15.10
C GLY A 172 3.72 25.24 14.08
N LYS A 173 3.88 24.37 13.08
CA LYS A 173 2.85 24.02 12.10
C LYS A 173 1.98 22.88 12.63
N PRO A 174 0.66 22.88 12.33
CA PRO A 174 -0.23 21.81 12.74
C PRO A 174 0.05 20.52 11.95
N ALA A 175 -0.21 19.37 12.58
CA ALA A 175 -0.25 18.09 11.90
C ALA A 175 -1.37 18.09 10.84
N ARG A 176 -1.06 17.72 9.60
CA ARG A 176 -2.03 17.68 8.49
C ARG A 176 -1.84 16.42 7.65
N GLY A 177 -2.96 15.77 7.32
CA GLY A 177 -2.98 14.68 6.34
C GLY A 177 -3.26 15.24 4.95
N PHE A 178 -2.23 15.30 4.11
CA PHE A 178 -2.42 15.58 2.69
C PHE A 178 -2.55 14.30 1.89
N GLY A 179 -3.15 14.38 0.71
CA GLY A 179 -3.32 13.23 -0.14
C GLY A 179 -3.29 13.55 -1.63
N ILE A 180 -2.95 12.52 -2.42
CA ILE A 180 -3.20 12.50 -3.85
C ILE A 180 -4.25 11.42 -4.12
N PHE A 181 -5.38 11.85 -4.67
CA PHE A 181 -6.49 10.98 -5.02
C PHE A 181 -6.41 10.54 -6.48
N LEU A 182 -6.70 9.27 -6.76
CA LEU A 182 -6.94 8.72 -8.10
C LEU A 182 -8.41 8.31 -8.18
N GLY A 183 -9.23 9.16 -8.81
CA GLY A 183 -10.69 9.09 -8.65
C GLY A 183 -11.07 9.34 -7.20
N ASN A 184 -11.85 8.44 -6.60
CA ASN A 184 -12.25 8.53 -5.19
C ASN A 184 -11.27 7.84 -4.23
N ARG A 185 -10.22 7.17 -4.74
CA ARG A 185 -9.25 6.44 -3.91
C ARG A 185 -8.08 7.33 -3.56
N LEU A 186 -7.75 7.40 -2.27
CA LEU A 186 -6.53 8.01 -1.76
C LEU A 186 -5.35 7.09 -2.10
N ALA A 187 -4.52 7.48 -3.07
CA ALA A 187 -3.38 6.68 -3.50
C ALA A 187 -2.11 7.01 -2.71
N VAL A 188 -1.96 8.29 -2.34
CA VAL A 188 -0.84 8.78 -1.53
C VAL A 188 -1.41 9.47 -0.31
N TYR A 189 -0.86 9.16 0.87
CA TYR A 189 -1.13 9.91 2.09
C TYR A 189 0.17 10.48 2.63
N TYR A 190 0.18 11.77 2.93
CA TYR A 190 1.33 12.49 3.45
C TYR A 190 1.02 13.04 4.84
N SER A 191 1.65 12.49 5.88
CA SER A 191 1.56 12.97 7.26
C SER A 191 2.48 14.16 7.51
N TYR A 192 2.08 15.32 7.00
CA TYR A 192 2.82 16.57 7.13
C TYR A 192 2.85 17.09 8.56
N SER A 193 4.04 17.44 9.05
CA SER A 193 4.26 18.01 10.38
C SER A 193 3.59 17.24 11.53
N SER A 194 3.42 15.93 11.35
CA SER A 194 2.82 15.03 12.34
C SER A 194 3.88 14.18 13.02
N ASP A 195 4.86 13.71 12.24
CA ASP A 195 5.97 12.86 12.67
C ASP A 195 5.49 11.48 13.17
N LEU A 196 4.65 10.82 12.36
CA LEU A 196 4.00 9.57 12.76
C LEU A 196 5.00 8.44 12.99
N GLY A 197 6.09 8.41 12.22
CA GLY A 197 7.16 7.42 12.31
C GLY A 197 7.82 7.45 13.68
N ASN A 198 8.06 8.65 14.26
CA ASN A 198 8.56 8.77 15.62
C ASN A 198 7.57 8.18 16.64
N GLY A 199 6.28 8.37 16.43
CA GLY A 199 5.24 7.79 17.28
C GLY A 199 5.15 6.25 17.19
N TRP A 200 5.67 5.65 16.12
CA TRP A 200 5.73 4.19 15.97
C TRP A 200 7.00 3.56 16.58
N GLU A 201 8.02 4.36 16.91
CA GLU A 201 9.24 3.87 17.53
C GLU A 201 8.98 3.21 18.89
N ASP A 202 9.97 2.46 19.37
CA ASP A 202 9.98 1.89 20.72
C ASP A 202 9.71 2.98 21.76
N VAL A 203 8.85 2.65 22.73
CA VAL A 203 8.57 3.55 23.85
C VAL A 203 9.88 3.82 24.60
N GLY A 204 10.24 5.09 24.72
CA GLY A 204 11.49 5.53 25.33
C GLY A 204 12.59 5.93 24.34
N THR A 205 12.43 5.69 23.03
CA THR A 205 13.30 6.31 22.01
C THR A 205 13.28 7.84 22.13
N TYR A 206 12.09 8.40 22.34
CA TYR A 206 11.87 9.80 22.68
C TYR A 206 11.39 9.87 24.13
N THR A 207 12.31 10.20 25.05
CA THR A 207 12.10 10.05 26.50
C THR A 207 11.03 10.98 27.08
N THR A 208 10.69 12.04 26.35
CA THR A 208 9.67 13.02 26.74
C THR A 208 8.27 12.68 26.24
N ASP A 209 8.14 11.69 25.36
CA ASP A 209 6.88 11.39 24.69
C ASP A 209 5.91 10.66 25.61
N PRO A 210 4.68 11.15 25.78
CA PRO A 210 3.65 10.41 26.48
C PRO A 210 3.35 9.09 25.76
N THR A 211 3.26 7.98 26.49
CA THR A 211 2.85 6.67 25.95
C THR A 211 1.51 6.72 25.19
N ALA A 212 0.63 7.65 25.56
CA ALA A 212 -0.64 7.87 24.87
C ALA A 212 -0.48 8.39 23.43
N LEU A 213 0.58 9.14 23.12
CA LEU A 213 0.87 9.58 21.75
C LEU A 213 1.34 8.42 20.88
N HIS A 214 2.19 7.53 21.40
CA HIS A 214 2.57 6.30 20.70
C HIS A 214 1.35 5.44 20.35
N GLU A 215 0.41 5.29 21.30
CA GLU A 215 -0.82 4.54 21.05
C GLU A 215 -1.68 5.19 19.95
N GLN A 216 -1.79 6.52 19.93
CA GLN A 216 -2.48 7.24 18.86
C GLN A 216 -1.77 7.08 17.51
N ALA A 217 -0.44 7.15 17.47
CA ALA A 217 0.35 6.95 16.26
C ALA A 217 0.12 5.55 15.69
N LEU A 218 0.23 4.51 16.52
CA LEU A 218 0.01 3.11 16.11
C LEU A 218 -1.42 2.90 15.58
N LYS A 219 -2.44 3.46 16.26
CA LYS A 219 -3.82 3.41 15.79
C LYS A 219 -3.99 4.06 14.42
N MET A 220 -3.36 5.22 14.17
CA MET A 220 -3.41 5.87 12.87
C MET A 220 -2.66 5.06 11.80
N GLY A 221 -1.52 4.47 12.14
CA GLY A 221 -0.80 3.55 11.26
C GLY A 221 -1.62 2.33 10.86
N ILE A 222 -2.37 1.74 11.80
CA ILE A 222 -3.29 0.63 11.53
C ILE A 222 -4.41 1.07 10.58
N ASN A 223 -4.95 2.26 10.77
CA ASN A 223 -5.93 2.84 9.85
C ASN A 223 -5.37 3.01 8.43
N LEU A 224 -4.16 3.57 8.29
CA LEU A 224 -3.50 3.76 7.00
C LEU A 224 -3.28 2.41 6.29
N PHE A 225 -2.74 1.43 7.01
CA PHE A 225 -2.51 0.09 6.46
C PHE A 225 -3.82 -0.59 6.06
N THR A 226 -4.83 -0.55 6.94
CA THR A 226 -6.15 -1.16 6.68
C THR A 226 -6.81 -0.53 5.46
N TYR A 227 -6.77 0.81 5.36
CA TYR A 227 -7.29 1.50 4.19
C TYR A 227 -6.54 1.07 2.92
N ALA A 228 -5.21 1.05 2.93
CA ALA A 228 -4.39 0.67 1.78
C ALA A 228 -4.74 -0.73 1.24
N VAL A 229 -4.92 -1.71 2.13
CA VAL A 229 -5.16 -3.11 1.70
C VAL A 229 -6.62 -3.40 1.35
N THR A 230 -7.56 -2.58 1.81
CA THR A 230 -9.01 -2.75 1.57
C THR A 230 -9.59 -1.83 0.50
N SER A 231 -8.90 -0.75 0.14
CA SER A 231 -9.34 0.22 -0.88
C SER A 231 -8.82 -0.08 -2.30
N ARG A 232 -8.13 -1.21 -2.48
CA ARG A 232 -7.58 -1.61 -3.79
C ARG A 232 -8.72 -1.82 -4.79
N PRO A 233 -8.60 -1.35 -6.04
CA PRO A 233 -9.57 -1.66 -7.08
C PRO A 233 -9.73 -3.19 -7.22
N ALA A 234 -10.96 -3.67 -7.35
CA ALA A 234 -11.19 -5.05 -7.75
C ALA A 234 -10.53 -5.25 -9.13
N SER A 235 -9.72 -6.30 -9.24
CA SER A 235 -9.08 -6.72 -10.49
C SER A 235 -10.11 -7.25 -11.48
#